data_AF-A0A970IIV3-F1
#
_entry.id   AF-A0A970IIV3-F1
#
_cell.length_a   1.000
_cell.length_b   1.000
_cell.length_c   1.000
_cell.angle_alpha   90.00
_cell.angle_beta   90.00
_cell.angle_gamma   90.00
#
_symmetry.space_group_name_H-M   'P 1'
#
loop_
_entity.id
_entity.type
_entity.pdbx_description
1 polymer ?
#
loop_
_entity_poly.entity_id
_entity_poly.type
_entity_poly.pdbx_seq_one_letter_code
_entity_poly.pdbx_strand_id
1 'polypeptide(L)'
;MYRLSKKQREELRRLTQKVNRRILQAEKIYRKEGRRILPEEVVGKYQTREQWELPSRPLSRSVQFRSRGEYLERIRFLRSFEGKAARPTMTEFTKYQREKVKEAIKTSLGVDIPKKLEKKLAKMSAPQLSKFWELYSENAVRAGVQYSSEAVMSETLAEFFSEDIDALVGF
;
A
#
# COMPACT_ATOMS: atom_id res chain seq x y z
N MET A 1 -32.38 -1.91 -17.43
CA MET A 1 -31.67 -1.10 -16.42
C MET A 1 -32.27 -1.37 -15.05
N TYR A 2 -31.46 -1.81 -14.09
CA TYR A 2 -31.91 -2.15 -12.75
C TYR A 2 -32.23 -0.89 -11.94
N ARG A 3 -33.46 -0.78 -11.45
CA ARG A 3 -33.93 0.39 -10.69
C ARG A 3 -33.61 0.22 -9.21
N LEU A 4 -32.74 1.09 -8.69
CA LEU A 4 -32.39 1.12 -7.28
C LEU A 4 -33.50 1.79 -6.45
N SER A 5 -33.80 1.19 -5.30
CA SER A 5 -34.63 1.81 -4.27
C SER A 5 -33.94 3.02 -3.64
N LYS A 6 -34.69 3.90 -2.97
CA LYS A 6 -34.13 5.07 -2.29
C LYS A 6 -33.02 4.68 -1.29
N LYS A 7 -33.28 3.67 -0.46
CA LYS A 7 -32.31 3.11 0.51
C LYS A 7 -31.04 2.60 -0.19
N GLN A 8 -31.19 1.86 -1.29
CA GLN A 8 -30.04 1.33 -2.04
C GLN A 8 -29.18 2.44 -2.65
N ARG A 9 -29.79 3.54 -3.13
CA ARG A 9 -29.05 4.70 -3.67
C ARG A 9 -28.29 5.44 -2.57
N GLU A 10 -28.93 5.64 -1.41
CA GLU A 10 -28.30 6.29 -0.26
C GLU A 10 -27.10 5.48 0.25
N GLU A 11 -27.26 4.17 0.39
CA GLU A 11 -26.17 3.28 0.80
C GLU A 11 -25.02 3.29 -0.23
N LEU A 12 -25.35 3.15 -1.53
CA LEU A 12 -24.35 3.22 -2.60
C LEU A 12 -23.57 4.53 -2.54
N ARG A 13 -24.26 5.66 -2.35
CA ARG A 13 -23.65 6.99 -2.24
C ARG A 13 -22.74 7.09 -1.02
N ARG A 14 -23.21 6.65 0.16
CA ARG A 14 -22.42 6.65 1.41
C ARG A 14 -21.12 5.87 1.23
N LEU A 15 -21.22 4.65 0.73
CA LEU A 15 -20.09 3.77 0.51
C LEU A 15 -19.11 4.33 -0.54
N THR A 16 -19.62 4.78 -1.68
CA THR A 16 -18.81 5.39 -2.75
C THR A 16 -18.02 6.59 -2.24
N GLN A 17 -18.65 7.45 -1.42
CA GLN A 17 -17.96 8.60 -0.82
C GLN A 17 -16.82 8.18 0.11
N LYS A 18 -17.05 7.17 0.95
CA LYS A 18 -16.04 6.66 1.87
C LYS A 18 -14.84 6.09 1.12
N VAL A 19 -15.08 5.26 0.10
CA VAL A 19 -14.01 4.68 -0.72
C VAL A 19 -13.25 5.76 -1.49
N ASN A 20 -13.94 6.72 -2.10
CA ASN A 20 -13.29 7.84 -2.80
C ASN A 20 -12.38 8.66 -1.87
N ARG A 21 -12.83 8.98 -0.64
CA ARG A 21 -11.99 9.70 0.34
C ARG A 21 -10.69 8.95 0.61
N ARG A 22 -10.78 7.63 0.74
CA ARG A 22 -9.64 6.76 1.04
C ARG A 22 -8.66 6.66 -0.13
N ILE A 23 -9.15 6.45 -1.35
CA ILE A 23 -8.30 6.42 -2.55
C ILE A 23 -7.60 7.77 -2.75
N LEU A 24 -8.32 8.88 -2.61
CA LEU A 24 -7.74 10.22 -2.73
C LEU A 24 -6.70 10.53 -1.65
N GLN A 25 -6.90 10.03 -0.42
CA GLN A 25 -5.90 10.15 0.65
C GLN A 25 -4.63 9.36 0.32
N ALA A 26 -4.78 8.13 -0.17
CA ALA A 26 -3.65 7.31 -0.62
C ALA A 26 -2.88 8.00 -1.76
N GLU A 27 -3.62 8.52 -2.74
CA GLU A 27 -3.08 9.25 -3.88
C GLU A 27 -2.28 10.48 -3.45
N LYS A 28 -2.81 11.29 -2.53
CA LYS A 28 -2.11 12.45 -1.98
C LYS A 28 -0.79 12.07 -1.32
N ILE A 29 -0.73 10.94 -0.60
CA ILE A 29 0.47 10.48 0.10
C ILE A 29 1.52 10.00 -0.90
N TYR A 30 1.14 9.15 -1.85
CA TYR A 30 2.06 8.59 -2.85
C TYR A 30 2.56 9.64 -3.84
N ARG A 31 1.69 10.56 -4.26
CA ARG A 31 2.06 11.63 -5.20
C ARG A 31 3.07 12.61 -4.62
N LYS A 32 3.03 12.88 -3.31
CA LYS A 32 4.05 13.71 -2.63
C LYS A 32 5.47 13.14 -2.78
N GLU A 33 5.57 11.83 -2.91
CA GLU A 33 6.83 11.08 -3.03
C GLU A 33 7.10 10.71 -4.50
N GLY A 34 6.44 11.36 -5.45
CA GLY A 34 6.61 11.14 -6.89
C GLY A 34 6.02 9.83 -7.42
N ARG A 35 5.35 9.03 -6.58
CA ARG A 35 4.81 7.72 -6.95
C ARG A 35 3.40 7.83 -7.53
N ARG A 36 3.18 7.13 -8.65
CA ARG A 36 1.89 7.09 -9.35
C ARG A 36 1.05 5.87 -9.02
N ILE A 37 1.68 4.76 -8.66
CA ILE A 37 1.01 3.48 -8.36
C ILE A 37 0.69 3.42 -6.87
N LEU A 38 -0.59 3.20 -6.55
CA LEU A 38 -1.09 3.08 -5.19
C LEU A 38 -1.15 1.60 -4.74
N PRO A 39 -1.07 1.32 -3.43
CA PRO A 39 -1.06 -0.04 -2.91
C PRO A 39 -2.45 -0.67 -3.03
N GLU A 40 -2.53 -1.80 -3.71
CA GLU A 40 -3.79 -2.50 -4.01
C GLU A 40 -4.56 -2.84 -2.73
N GLU A 41 -3.87 -3.20 -1.66
CA GLU A 41 -4.46 -3.54 -0.37
C GLU A 41 -5.29 -2.38 0.17
N VAL A 42 -4.88 -1.14 -0.09
CA VAL A 42 -5.55 0.07 0.42
C VAL A 42 -6.65 0.55 -0.53
N VAL A 43 -6.43 0.50 -1.85
CA VAL A 43 -7.32 1.13 -2.86
C VAL A 43 -8.12 0.14 -3.71
N GLY A 44 -7.82 -1.16 -3.61
CA GLY A 44 -8.35 -2.19 -4.50
C GLY A 44 -7.88 -1.97 -5.93
N LYS A 45 -8.78 -2.19 -6.90
CA LYS A 45 -8.49 -2.13 -8.33
C LYS A 45 -8.21 -0.74 -8.94
N TYR A 46 -8.16 0.32 -8.12
CA TYR A 46 -7.99 1.71 -8.57
C TYR A 46 -6.63 2.28 -8.14
N GLN A 47 -5.57 1.62 -8.61
CA GLN A 47 -4.18 1.94 -8.28
C GLN A 47 -3.61 3.13 -9.03
N THR A 48 -4.17 3.48 -10.20
CA THR A 48 -3.73 4.64 -10.98
C THR A 48 -4.90 5.55 -11.35
N ARG A 49 -4.61 6.77 -11.80
CA ARG A 49 -5.64 7.77 -12.18
C ARG A 49 -6.38 7.38 -13.45
N GLU A 50 -5.71 6.68 -14.36
CA GLU A 50 -6.28 6.21 -15.64
C GLU A 50 -7.39 5.16 -15.41
N GLN A 51 -7.39 4.49 -14.27
CA GLN A 51 -8.42 3.53 -13.87
C GLN A 51 -9.66 4.21 -13.27
N TRP A 52 -9.63 5.53 -13.03
CA TRP A 52 -10.74 6.24 -12.41
C TRP A 52 -11.93 6.37 -13.36
N GLU A 53 -13.13 6.18 -12.83
CA GLU A 53 -14.36 6.34 -13.60
C GLU A 53 -14.62 7.80 -14.00
N LEU A 54 -14.05 8.76 -13.25
CA LEU A 54 -14.15 10.19 -13.53
C LEU A 54 -12.79 10.86 -13.35
N PRO A 55 -12.45 11.90 -14.15
CA PRO A 55 -11.17 12.62 -14.00
C PRO A 55 -10.94 13.20 -12.60
N SER A 56 -12.01 13.60 -11.91
CA SER A 56 -11.94 14.21 -10.58
C SER A 56 -12.19 13.23 -9.43
N ARG A 57 -12.68 12.00 -9.71
CA ARG A 57 -13.08 11.04 -8.68
C ARG A 57 -12.86 9.59 -9.13
N PRO A 58 -12.31 8.73 -8.26
CA PRO A 58 -12.09 7.33 -8.58
C PRO A 58 -13.37 6.59 -8.98
N LEU A 59 -14.44 6.80 -8.20
CA LEU A 59 -15.74 6.16 -8.41
C LEU A 59 -16.82 7.20 -8.69
N SER A 60 -17.67 6.94 -9.68
CA SER A 60 -18.87 7.70 -9.94
C SER A 60 -19.96 7.40 -8.90
N ARG A 61 -20.67 8.46 -8.49
CA ARG A 61 -21.82 8.38 -7.57
C ARG A 61 -23.14 8.11 -8.29
N SER A 62 -23.14 8.23 -9.61
CA SER A 62 -24.34 8.15 -10.46
C SER A 62 -24.27 6.97 -11.43
N VAL A 63 -23.58 5.90 -11.04
CA VAL A 63 -23.49 4.67 -11.84
C VAL A 63 -24.87 4.04 -12.00
N GLN A 64 -25.22 3.72 -13.24
CA GLN A 64 -26.42 2.96 -13.58
C GLN A 64 -26.04 1.49 -13.76
N PHE A 65 -26.89 0.59 -13.28
CA PHE A 65 -26.66 -0.85 -13.35
C PHE A 65 -27.55 -1.48 -14.40
N ARG A 66 -27.00 -2.35 -15.24
CA ARG A 66 -27.76 -3.10 -16.25
C ARG A 66 -28.58 -4.20 -15.59
N SER A 67 -28.00 -4.90 -14.62
CA SER A 67 -28.60 -6.01 -13.88
C SER A 67 -28.46 -5.87 -12.36
N ARG A 68 -29.20 -6.70 -11.60
CA ARG A 68 -29.03 -6.80 -10.14
C ARG A 68 -27.65 -7.35 -9.77
N GLY A 69 -27.05 -8.21 -10.60
CA GLY A 69 -25.73 -8.78 -10.39
C GLY A 69 -24.65 -7.72 -10.31
N GLU A 70 -24.60 -6.81 -11.28
CA GLU A 70 -23.64 -5.69 -11.31
C GLU A 70 -23.75 -4.79 -10.07
N TYR A 71 -24.98 -4.54 -9.61
CA TYR A 71 -25.20 -3.79 -8.37
C TYR A 71 -24.62 -4.51 -7.15
N LEU A 72 -24.87 -5.82 -7.03
CA LEU A 72 -24.36 -6.62 -5.92
C LEU A 72 -22.84 -6.71 -5.91
N GLU A 73 -22.22 -6.86 -7.08
CA GLU A 73 -20.75 -6.83 -7.23
C GLU A 73 -20.18 -5.48 -6.81
N ARG A 74 -20.78 -4.38 -7.26
CA ARG A 74 -20.37 -3.03 -6.86
C ARG A 74 -20.47 -2.83 -5.36
N ILE A 75 -21.58 -3.25 -4.74
CA ILE A 75 -21.76 -3.16 -3.29
C ILE A 75 -20.77 -4.06 -2.55
N ARG A 76 -20.51 -5.28 -3.04
CA ARG A 76 -19.52 -6.20 -2.44
C ARG A 76 -18.14 -5.57 -2.44
N PHE A 77 -17.72 -5.00 -3.58
CA PHE A 77 -16.46 -4.26 -3.66
C PHE A 77 -16.42 -3.11 -2.66
N LEU A 78 -17.44 -2.26 -2.65
CA LEU A 78 -17.50 -1.10 -1.76
C LEU A 78 -17.50 -1.48 -0.28
N ARG A 79 -18.18 -2.57 0.08
CA ARG A 79 -18.21 -3.11 1.45
C ARG A 79 -16.90 -3.79 1.86
N SER A 80 -16.02 -4.16 0.92
CA SER A 80 -14.67 -4.67 1.27
C SER A 80 -13.80 -3.65 2.02
N PHE A 81 -14.22 -2.38 2.03
CA PHE A 81 -13.59 -1.30 2.79
C PHE A 81 -14.26 -1.06 4.16
N GLU A 82 -15.25 -1.88 4.54
CA GLU A 82 -15.95 -1.83 5.82
C GLU A 82 -15.96 -3.21 6.51
N GLY A 83 -16.09 -3.21 7.85
CA GLY A 83 -16.17 -4.45 8.64
C GLY A 83 -14.84 -4.91 9.23
N LYS A 84 -14.85 -6.11 9.84
CA LYS A 84 -13.69 -6.68 10.57
C LYS A 84 -12.56 -7.14 9.64
N ALA A 85 -12.91 -7.62 8.45
CA ALA A 85 -11.95 -7.97 7.39
C ALA A 85 -11.82 -6.85 6.35
N ALA A 86 -12.03 -5.60 6.77
CA ALA A 86 -11.88 -4.47 5.88
C ALA A 86 -10.43 -4.37 5.39
N ARG A 87 -10.28 -3.94 4.15
CA ARG A 87 -8.99 -3.47 3.63
C ARG A 87 -8.35 -2.50 4.63
N PRO A 88 -7.02 -2.51 4.82
CA PRO A 88 -6.32 -1.64 5.78
C PRO A 88 -6.27 -0.18 5.33
N THR A 89 -6.56 0.75 6.23
CA THR A 89 -6.31 2.18 6.00
C THR A 89 -4.84 2.45 5.70
N MET A 90 -4.51 3.62 5.16
CA MET A 90 -3.11 3.94 4.85
C MET A 90 -2.22 3.90 6.11
N THR A 91 -2.75 4.28 7.26
CA THR A 91 -2.03 4.23 8.54
C THR A 91 -1.74 2.79 8.97
N GLU A 92 -2.76 1.92 8.92
CA GLU A 92 -2.61 0.49 9.24
C GLU A 92 -1.66 -0.21 8.26
N PHE A 93 -1.80 0.08 6.97
CA PHE A 93 -0.91 -0.43 5.93
C PHE A 93 0.53 0.00 6.18
N THR A 94 0.77 1.28 6.49
CA THR A 94 2.11 1.78 6.81
C THR A 94 2.68 1.06 8.03
N LYS A 95 1.88 0.85 9.09
CA LYS A 95 2.32 0.11 10.28
C LYS A 95 2.72 -1.32 9.94
N TYR A 96 1.86 -2.04 9.20
CA TYR A 96 2.12 -3.40 8.76
C TYR A 96 3.41 -3.50 7.93
N GLN A 97 3.61 -2.59 6.98
CA GLN A 97 4.82 -2.57 6.14
C GLN A 97 6.09 -2.29 6.96
N ARG A 98 6.02 -1.43 7.98
CA ARG A 98 7.17 -1.19 8.88
C ARG A 98 7.54 -2.45 9.65
N GLU A 99 6.55 -3.14 10.22
CA GLU A 99 6.81 -4.40 10.94
C GLU A 99 7.38 -5.47 10.00
N LYS A 100 6.86 -5.58 8.77
CA LYS A 100 7.40 -6.49 7.75
C LYS A 100 8.86 -6.22 7.43
N VAL A 101 9.24 -4.94 7.27
CA VAL A 101 10.65 -4.57 7.04
C VAL A 101 11.50 -4.92 8.25
N LYS A 102 11.03 -4.64 9.47
CA LYS A 102 11.77 -5.01 10.70
C LYS A 102 11.99 -6.52 10.78
N GLU A 103 10.95 -7.31 10.57
CA GLU A 103 11.04 -8.77 10.60
C GLU A 103 12.02 -9.27 9.53
N ALA A 104 11.92 -8.76 8.31
CA ALA A 104 12.83 -9.16 7.23
C ALA A 104 14.29 -8.84 7.52
N ILE A 105 14.60 -7.68 8.12
CA ILE A 105 15.97 -7.34 8.54
C ILE A 105 16.46 -8.35 9.58
N LYS A 106 15.65 -8.62 10.62
CA LYS A 106 16.01 -9.58 11.68
C LYS A 106 16.26 -10.98 11.12
N THR A 107 15.37 -11.47 10.26
CA THR A 107 15.48 -12.80 9.68
C THR A 107 16.64 -12.91 8.69
N SER A 108 16.89 -11.88 7.88
CA SER A 108 17.93 -11.93 6.84
C SER A 108 19.34 -11.77 7.40
N LEU A 109 19.51 -10.93 8.43
CA LEU A 109 20.82 -10.65 9.03
C LEU A 109 21.09 -11.47 10.31
N GLY A 110 20.09 -12.15 10.86
CA GLY A 110 20.23 -12.92 12.11
C GLY A 110 20.50 -12.07 13.37
N VAL A 111 20.35 -10.75 13.28
CA VAL A 111 20.65 -9.79 14.36
C VAL A 111 19.46 -8.90 14.71
N ASP A 112 19.47 -8.38 15.93
CA ASP A 112 18.52 -7.36 16.35
C ASP A 112 18.81 -6.01 15.69
N ILE A 113 17.74 -5.24 15.45
CA ILE A 113 17.83 -3.94 14.80
C ILE A 113 18.31 -2.88 15.81
N PRO A 114 19.38 -2.11 15.51
CA PRO A 114 19.82 -1.01 16.34
C PRO A 114 18.72 0.06 16.53
N LYS A 115 18.66 0.65 17.72
CA LYS A 115 17.64 1.68 18.06
C LYS A 115 17.63 2.87 17.09
N LYS A 116 18.77 3.24 16.50
CA LYS A 116 18.87 4.33 15.52
C LYS A 116 18.10 3.98 14.24
N LEU A 117 18.34 2.79 13.68
CA LEU A 117 17.63 2.30 12.50
C LEU A 117 16.15 2.06 12.80
N GLU A 118 15.82 1.51 13.96
CA GLU A 118 14.43 1.32 14.37
C GLU A 118 13.64 2.65 14.40
N LYS A 119 14.25 3.72 14.92
CA LYS A 119 13.67 5.07 14.91
C LYS A 119 13.47 5.62 13.49
N LYS A 120 14.37 5.32 12.55
CA LYS A 120 14.24 5.70 11.13
C LYS A 120 13.09 4.92 10.48
N LEU A 121 13.05 3.60 10.63
CA LEU A 121 11.95 2.74 10.14
C LEU A 121 10.58 3.20 10.67
N ALA A 122 10.49 3.56 11.96
CA ALA A 122 9.27 4.06 12.58
C ALA A 122 8.74 5.38 11.97
N LYS A 123 9.60 6.15 11.28
CA LYS A 123 9.23 7.42 10.64
C LYS A 123 8.93 7.27 9.14
N MET A 124 9.29 6.14 8.52
CA MET A 124 9.12 5.95 7.08
C MET A 124 7.66 5.97 6.65
N SER A 125 7.36 6.67 5.56
CA SER A 125 6.05 6.65 4.90
C SER A 125 5.84 5.35 4.11
N ALA A 126 4.58 4.98 3.82
CA ALA A 126 4.29 3.83 2.95
C ALA A 126 5.01 3.88 1.58
N PRO A 127 5.05 5.04 0.87
CA PRO A 127 5.86 5.19 -0.34
C PRO A 127 7.36 4.90 -0.15
N GLN A 128 7.95 5.35 0.97
CA GLN A 128 9.36 5.10 1.27
C GLN A 128 9.61 3.61 1.55
N LEU A 129 8.69 2.93 2.23
CA LEU A 129 8.76 1.48 2.45
C LEU A 129 8.61 0.71 1.13
N SER A 130 7.76 1.17 0.22
CA SER A 130 7.67 0.62 -1.14
C SER A 130 8.99 0.77 -1.89
N LYS A 131 9.66 1.92 -1.77
CA LYS A 131 10.98 2.16 -2.37
C LYS A 131 12.04 1.21 -1.81
N PHE A 132 12.01 0.96 -0.51
CA PHE A 132 12.91 0.01 0.13
C PHE A 132 12.76 -1.40 -0.47
N TRP A 133 11.52 -1.88 -0.65
CA TRP A 133 11.27 -3.20 -1.24
C TRP A 133 11.61 -3.30 -2.73
N GLU A 134 11.42 -2.22 -3.48
CA GLU A 134 11.86 -2.15 -4.87
C GLU A 134 13.38 -2.27 -4.96
N LEU A 135 14.11 -1.51 -4.14
CA LEU A 135 15.57 -1.58 -4.08
C LEU A 135 16.05 -2.98 -3.66
N TYR A 136 15.42 -3.58 -2.65
CA TYR A 136 15.70 -4.96 -2.24
C TYR A 136 15.51 -5.94 -3.40
N SER A 137 14.43 -5.78 -4.17
CA SER A 137 14.14 -6.65 -5.31
C SER A 137 15.14 -6.44 -6.45
N GLU A 138 15.53 -5.20 -6.71
CA GLU A 138 16.57 -4.86 -7.70
C GLU A 138 17.91 -5.49 -7.33
N ASN A 139 18.33 -5.39 -6.05
CA ASN A 139 19.56 -5.98 -5.57
C ASN A 139 19.49 -7.52 -5.57
N ALA A 140 18.35 -8.12 -5.22
CA ALA A 140 18.14 -9.56 -5.32
C ALA A 140 18.27 -10.06 -6.77
N VAL A 141 17.69 -9.33 -7.73
CA VAL A 141 17.81 -9.65 -9.17
C VAL A 141 19.26 -9.48 -9.65
N ARG A 142 19.95 -8.43 -9.21
CA ARG A 142 21.36 -8.17 -9.52
C ARG A 142 22.27 -9.30 -9.02
N ALA A 143 22.02 -9.79 -7.81
CA ALA A 143 22.77 -10.91 -7.23
C ALA A 143 22.53 -12.23 -7.99
N GLY A 144 21.32 -12.44 -8.53
CA GLY A 144 21.00 -13.58 -9.38
C GLY A 144 21.34 -14.92 -8.72
N VAL A 145 22.24 -15.69 -9.34
CA VAL A 145 22.68 -17.01 -8.82
C VAL A 145 23.53 -16.87 -7.54
N GLN A 146 24.15 -15.71 -7.31
CA GLN A 146 24.95 -15.42 -6.11
C GLN A 146 24.10 -14.85 -4.96
N TYR A 147 22.78 -14.97 -5.04
CA TYR A 147 21.87 -14.45 -4.02
C TYR A 147 22.20 -15.00 -2.62
N SER A 148 22.42 -14.07 -1.70
CA SER A 148 22.41 -14.31 -0.26
C SER A 148 21.47 -13.29 0.38
N SER A 149 20.52 -13.78 1.19
CA SER A 149 19.55 -12.91 1.86
C SER A 149 20.23 -11.86 2.74
N GLU A 150 21.32 -12.25 3.39
CA GLU A 150 22.13 -11.36 4.25
C GLU A 150 22.84 -10.29 3.42
N ALA A 151 23.52 -10.69 2.35
CA ALA A 151 24.27 -9.76 1.50
C ALA A 151 23.35 -8.75 0.80
N VAL A 152 22.22 -9.22 0.24
CA VAL A 152 21.24 -8.36 -0.43
C VAL A 152 20.57 -7.41 0.56
N MET A 153 20.22 -7.88 1.76
CA MET A 153 19.65 -7.03 2.79
C MET A 153 20.66 -5.96 3.25
N SER A 154 21.91 -6.36 3.45
CA SER A 154 23.00 -5.45 3.83
C SER A 154 23.18 -4.38 2.75
N GLU A 155 23.38 -4.77 1.49
CA GLU A 155 23.51 -3.84 0.35
C GLU A 155 22.32 -2.88 0.26
N THR A 156 21.10 -3.39 0.40
CA THR A 156 19.87 -2.57 0.40
C THR A 156 19.88 -1.54 1.53
N LEU A 157 20.30 -1.92 2.74
CA LEU A 157 20.39 -1.00 3.87
C LEU A 157 21.48 0.06 3.67
N ALA A 158 22.60 -0.28 3.04
CA ALA A 158 23.66 0.66 2.66
C ALA A 158 23.11 1.71 1.71
N GLU A 159 22.53 1.24 0.61
CA GLU A 159 22.03 2.10 -0.45
C GLU A 159 20.85 2.96 0.02
N PHE A 160 20.00 2.42 0.90
CA PHE A 160 18.81 3.12 1.38
C PHE A 160 19.08 4.10 2.54
N PHE A 161 20.01 3.77 3.44
CA PHE A 161 20.24 4.54 4.68
C PHE A 161 21.62 5.17 4.84
N SER A 162 22.54 4.96 3.88
CA SER A 162 23.90 5.54 3.72
C SER A 162 24.87 5.50 4.91
N GLU A 163 24.43 5.32 6.15
CA GLU A 163 25.23 5.45 7.39
C GLU A 163 24.88 4.43 8.49
N ASP A 164 23.94 3.51 8.25
CA ASP A 164 23.38 2.66 9.33
C ASP A 164 23.87 1.19 9.30
N ILE A 165 24.71 0.80 8.33
CA ILE A 165 25.26 -0.58 8.27
C ILE A 165 26.26 -0.85 9.38
N ASP A 166 27.14 0.10 9.69
CA ASP A 166 28.23 -0.13 10.65
C ASP A 166 27.68 -0.52 12.04
N ALA A 167 26.51 0.00 12.39
CA ALA A 167 25.81 -0.32 13.63
C ALA A 167 25.12 -1.70 13.64
N LEU A 168 24.88 -2.30 12.46
CA LEU A 168 24.20 -3.59 12.29
C LEU A 168 25.17 -4.77 12.19
N VAL A 169 26.31 -4.56 11.51
CA VAL A 169 27.24 -5.64 11.15
C VAL A 169 28.41 -5.75 12.15
N GLY A 170 28.61 -4.75 13.01
CA GLY A 170 29.59 -4.84 14.11
C GLY A 170 31.02 -5.06 13.62
N PHE A 171 31.61 -4.05 13.00
CA PHE A 171 33.06 -3.90 12.90
C PHE A 171 33.54 -2.86 13.91
#